data_AF-A0A0Q8AZV1-F1
#
_entry.id   AF-A0A0Q8AZV1-F1
#
_cell.length_a   1.000
_cell.length_b   1.000
_cell.length_c   1.000
_cell.angle_alpha   90.00
_cell.angle_beta   90.00
_cell.angle_gamma   90.00
#
_symmetry.space_group_name_H-M   'P 1'
#
loop_
_entity.id
_entity.type
_entity.pdbx_description
1 polymer ?
#
loop_
_entity_poly.entity_id
_entity_poly.type
_entity_poly.pdbx_seq_one_letter_code
_entity_poly.pdbx_strand_id
1 'polypeptide(L)' 'MRGERDPEPFTVGYILQTAKNWHGPIGDFRLKISNGVGSMFSFCVPDGLRSVGDGTSWVAQDFVPSSDLKVLFYLQDS' A
#
# COMPACT_ATOMS: atom_id res chain seq x y z
N MET A 1 17.75 19.87 -26.74
CA MET A 1 17.48 19.80 -25.30
C MET A 1 16.38 18.78 -25.11
N ARG A 2 16.71 17.55 -24.74
CA ARG A 2 15.70 16.52 -24.45
C ARG A 2 15.19 16.86 -23.05
N GLY A 3 13.93 17.25 -22.93
CA GLY A 3 13.32 17.46 -21.62
C GLY A 3 13.21 16.11 -20.95
N GLU A 4 14.06 15.86 -19.96
CA GLU A 4 13.96 14.74 -19.04
C GLU A 4 12.57 14.84 -18.41
N ARG A 5 11.69 13.89 -18.74
CA ARG A 5 10.40 13.79 -18.06
C ARG A 5 10.67 12.87 -16.89
N ASP A 6 10.94 13.45 -15.73
CA ASP A 6 10.84 12.70 -14.49
C ASP A 6 9.47 12.00 -14.51
N PRO A 7 9.42 10.68 -14.34
CA PRO A 7 8.16 9.97 -14.34
C PRO A 7 7.25 10.52 -13.24
N GLU A 8 6.08 11.04 -13.65
CA GLU A 8 5.09 11.58 -12.74
C GLU A 8 4.71 10.52 -11.69
N PRO A 9 4.65 10.89 -10.39
CA PRO A 9 4.25 9.96 -9.35
C PRO A 9 2.82 9.48 -9.60
N PHE A 10 2.54 8.22 -9.31
CA PHE A 10 1.23 7.61 -9.51
C PHE A 10 0.72 6.93 -8.25
N THR A 11 -0.61 6.83 -8.13
CA THR A 11 -1.25 6.21 -6.98
C THR A 11 -1.94 4.90 -7.38
N VAL A 12 -1.79 3.88 -6.54
CA VAL A 12 -2.56 2.64 -6.61
C VAL A 12 -3.54 2.62 -5.43
N GLY A 13 -4.84 2.55 -5.74
CA GLY A 13 -5.90 2.37 -4.75
C GLY A 13 -6.25 0.90 -4.56
N TYR A 14 -6.49 0.48 -3.32
CA TYR A 14 -7.02 -0.85 -3.01
C TYR A 14 -8.23 -0.73 -2.08
N ILE A 15 -9.39 -1.15 -2.57
CA ILE A 15 -10.67 -1.05 -1.85
C ILE A 15 -10.71 -2.14 -0.77
N LEU A 16 -10.82 -1.73 0.48
CA LEU A 16 -10.90 -2.61 1.66
C LEU A 16 -12.21 -2.43 2.41
N GLN A 17 -12.79 -1.23 2.44
CA GLN A 17 -13.96 -0.93 3.27
C GLN A 17 -15.20 -1.73 2.86
N THR A 18 -15.27 -2.23 1.63
CA THR A 18 -16.34 -3.12 1.17
C THR A 18 -16.37 -4.45 1.93
N ALA A 19 -15.27 -4.87 2.54
CA ALA A 19 -15.23 -6.06 3.38
C ALA A 19 -16.10 -5.93 4.65
N LYS A 20 -16.45 -4.72 5.08
CA LYS A 20 -17.42 -4.52 6.18
C LYS A 20 -18.81 -5.07 5.87
N ASN A 21 -19.12 -5.29 4.60
CA ASN A 21 -20.38 -5.91 4.16
C ASN A 21 -20.32 -7.45 4.22
N TRP A 22 -19.16 -8.03 4.54
CA TRP A 22 -19.01 -9.46 4.75
C TRP A 22 -19.38 -9.82 6.19
N HIS A 23 -19.61 -11.10 6.45
CA HIS A 23 -20.07 -11.59 7.75
C HIS A 23 -18.93 -11.70 8.78
N GLY A 24 -18.33 -10.55 9.13
CA GLY A 24 -17.24 -10.45 10.11
C GLY A 24 -15.98 -9.77 9.56
N PRO A 25 -14.88 -9.76 10.33
CA PRO A 25 -13.59 -9.23 9.89
C PRO A 25 -13.06 -9.96 8.65
N ILE A 26 -12.11 -9.34 7.92
CA ILE A 26 -11.34 -10.00 6.85
C ILE A 26 -10.58 -11.23 7.39
N GLY A 27 -10.34 -11.28 8.70
CA GLY A 27 -9.51 -12.30 9.33
C GLY A 27 -8.05 -11.99 9.10
N ASP A 28 -7.34 -12.92 8.45
CA ASP A 28 -5.92 -12.77 8.15
C ASP A 28 -5.69 -11.88 6.93
N PHE A 29 -5.09 -10.71 7.14
CA PHE A 29 -4.70 -9.80 6.08
C PHE A 29 -3.17 -9.68 5.99
N ARG A 30 -2.63 -9.78 4.77
CA ARG A 30 -1.20 -9.65 4.49
C ARG A 30 -1.00 -8.70 3.33
N LEU A 31 -0.36 -7.57 3.58
CA LEU A 31 0.01 -6.57 2.58
C LEU A 31 1.50 -6.68 2.29
N LYS A 32 1.86 -6.86 1.03
CA LYS A 32 3.25 -6.75 0.55
C LYS A 32 3.29 -5.75 -0.60
N ILE A 33 4.08 -4.70 -0.45
CA ILE A 33 4.30 -3.70 -1.49
C ILE A 33 5.69 -3.93 -2.07
N SER A 34 5.75 -4.38 -3.31
CA SER A 34 7.00 -4.52 -4.06
C SER A 34 6.97 -3.64 -5.29
N ASN A 35 8.04 -2.90 -5.51
CA ASN A 35 8.28 -2.12 -6.70
C ASN A 35 9.55 -2.62 -7.41
N GLY A 36 9.76 -2.15 -8.64
CA GLY A 36 11.01 -2.40 -9.35
C GLY A 36 12.19 -1.71 -8.69
N VAL A 37 13.41 -2.06 -9.11
CA VAL A 37 14.64 -1.38 -8.67
C VAL A 37 14.51 0.13 -8.95
N GLY A 38 14.84 0.96 -7.96
CA GLY A 38 14.82 2.43 -8.10
C GLY A 38 13.46 3.09 -7.93
N SER A 39 12.47 2.43 -7.31
CA SER A 39 11.22 3.12 -6.93
C SER A 39 11.08 3.25 -5.41
N MET A 40 10.43 4.32 -4.97
CA MET A 40 10.02 4.53 -3.58
C MET A 40 8.49 4.47 -3.49
N PHE A 41 7.96 4.19 -2.30
CA PHE A 41 6.53 4.28 -2.06
C PHE A 41 6.22 4.88 -0.69
N SER A 42 5.03 5.45 -0.56
CA SER A 42 4.49 5.92 0.72
C SER A 42 2.99 5.67 0.79
N PHE A 43 2.49 5.44 2.00
CA PHE A 43 1.06 5.33 2.27
C PHE A 43 0.79 5.56 3.76
N CYS A 44 -0.45 5.88 4.10
CA CYS A 44 -0.90 5.90 5.49
C CYS A 44 -1.19 4.46 5.91
N VAL A 45 -0.43 3.93 6.88
CA VAL A 45 -0.68 2.61 7.44
C VAL A 45 -2.04 2.63 8.17
N PRO A 46 -3.03 1.82 7.74
CA PRO A 46 -4.32 1.77 8.41
C PRO A 46 -4.19 1.18 9.83
N ASP A 47 -5.11 1.56 10.70
CA ASP A 47 -5.18 1.01 12.05
C ASP A 47 -5.30 -0.52 12.03
N GLY A 48 -4.55 -1.20 12.89
CA GLY A 48 -4.54 -2.66 12.99
C GLY A 48 -3.51 -3.36 12.09
N LEU A 49 -2.95 -2.68 11.07
CA LEU A 49 -1.79 -3.21 10.34
C LEU A 49 -0.50 -3.02 11.15
N ARG A 50 0.26 -4.10 11.33
CA ARG A 50 1.60 -4.08 11.93
C ARG A 50 2.68 -4.39 10.90
N SER A 51 3.77 -3.62 10.93
CA SER A 51 4.96 -3.88 10.09
C SER A 51 5.62 -5.20 10.49
N VAL A 52 6.15 -5.93 9.49
CA VAL A 52 6.96 -7.14 9.70
C VAL A 52 8.45 -6.82 9.85
N GLY A 53 8.86 -5.57 9.59
CA GLY A 53 10.25 -5.10 9.80
C GLY A 53 11.14 -5.14 8.56
N ASP A 54 10.65 -5.62 7.42
CA ASP A 54 11.36 -5.64 6.13
C ASP A 54 11.13 -4.37 5.28
N GLY A 55 10.40 -3.39 5.83
CA GLY A 55 10.04 -2.13 5.16
C GLY A 55 9.00 -2.26 4.04
N THR A 56 8.56 -3.47 3.70
CA THR A 56 7.67 -3.72 2.55
C THR A 56 6.45 -4.57 2.87
N SER A 57 6.38 -5.11 4.08
CA SER A 57 5.33 -6.03 4.50
C SER A 57 4.62 -5.60 5.78
N TRP A 58 3.29 -5.74 5.77
CA TRP A 58 2.41 -5.54 6.92
C TRP A 58 1.42 -6.70 7.05
N VAL A 59 1.03 -6.98 8.28
CA VAL A 59 0.07 -8.05 8.58
C VAL A 59 -0.95 -7.57 9.60
N ALA A 60 -2.14 -8.17 9.57
CA ALA A 60 -3.19 -7.98 10.57
C ALA A 60 -3.96 -9.30 10.76
N GLN A 61 -4.50 -9.50 11.96
CA GLN A 61 -5.42 -10.58 12.30
C GLN A 61 -6.76 -9.95 12.68
N ASP A 62 -7.86 -10.66 12.40
CA ASP A 62 -9.24 -10.17 12.59
C ASP A 62 -9.42 -8.74 12.05
N PHE A 63 -8.85 -8.48 10.87
CA PHE A 63 -8.72 -7.12 10.35
C PHE A 63 -10.07 -6.54 9.91
N VAL A 64 -10.46 -5.42 10.52
CA VAL A 64 -11.63 -4.63 10.14
C VAL A 64 -11.15 -3.29 9.58
N PRO A 65 -11.13 -3.10 8.25
CA PRO A 65 -10.51 -1.91 7.65
C PRO A 65 -11.30 -0.65 7.96
N SER A 66 -10.66 0.34 8.57
CA SER A 66 -11.26 1.66 8.79
C SER A 66 -11.20 2.56 7.54
N SER A 67 -10.29 2.29 6.61
CA SER A 67 -10.06 3.02 5.37
C SER A 67 -9.61 2.10 4.21
N ASP A 68 -9.74 2.60 2.98
CA ASP A 68 -9.11 2.01 1.80
C ASP A 68 -7.61 2.36 1.74
N LEU A 69 -6.82 1.53 1.07
CA LEU A 69 -5.40 1.84 0.86
C LEU A 69 -5.24 2.77 -0.34
N LYS A 70 -4.36 3.76 -0.18
CA LYS A 70 -3.86 4.60 -1.26
C LYS A 70 -2.34 4.62 -1.16
N VAL A 71 -1.68 3.96 -2.11
CA VAL A 71 -0.22 3.85 -2.14
C VAL A 71 0.32 4.75 -3.23
N LEU A 72 1.16 5.69 -2.86
CA LEU A 72 1.85 6.60 -3.77
C LEU A 72 3.19 5.99 -4.15
N PHE A 73 3.47 5.89 -5.44
CA PHE A 73 4.73 5.42 -5.99
C PHE A 73 5.48 6.57 -6.66
N TYR A 74 6.78 6.61 -6.40
CA TYR A 74 7.74 7.50 -7.03
C TYR A 74 8.74 6.66 -7.80
N LEU A 75 8.92 6.97 -9.07
CA LEU A 75 9.97 6.39 -9.89
C LEU A 75 11.19 7.32 -9.75
N GLN A 76 12.30 6.79 -9.26
CA GLN A 76 13.55 7.54 -9.14
C GLN A 76 14.43 7.16 -10.34
N ASP A 77 14.59 8.10 -11.27
CA ASP A 77 15.61 7.95 -12.30
C ASP A 77 16.99 7.99 -11.63
N SER A 78 17.78 6.94 -11.87
CA SER A 78 19.09 6.71 -11.27
C SER A 78 20.22 7.19 -12.17
#